data_AF-I3C5C2-F1
#
_entry.id   AF-I3C5C2-F1
#
_cell.length_a   1.000
_cell.length_b   1.000
_cell.length_c   1.000
_cell.angle_alpha   90.00
_cell.angle_beta   90.00
_cell.angle_gamma   90.00
#
_symmetry.space_group_name_H-M   'P 1'
#
loop_
_entity.id
_entity.type
_entity.pdbx_description
1 polymer ?
#
loop_
_entity_poly.entity_id
_entity_poly.type
_entity_poly.pdbx_seq_one_letter_code
_entity_poly.pdbx_strand_id
1 'polypeptide(L)'
;MRNFTSYLRVLLIVFIVFCAAEYFIDSGSKPAFIEYPQVAIFLVLFTLLLVAVEIVVASMNSLTKALLSEEQLKEAEENSWYKNLLKKLTKTKPIEEEGEIILDHNYDGIKELDNSLPPWWLYGFYASILFAAIYLIKYEVLNGDSQKVEYEKEVAAAKIAIEEYKKTAVDLVDAKTVVALTEDGDIKKGAEIFKINCVACHRADGGGAIGPNLTDDYWILGGGIKNIFHTITEGGRSGKGMIAWKQSLKPSEIQLVASYILTLHGTNPTDPKEPEGDIWKEAEVTE
;
A
#
# COMPACT_ATOMS: atom_id res chain seq x y z
N MET A 1 -16.36 -16.00 38.07
CA MET A 1 -16.51 -16.47 36.67
C MET A 1 -15.94 -15.41 35.74
N ARG A 2 -15.15 -15.81 34.73
CA ARG A 2 -14.63 -14.91 33.71
C ARG A 2 -15.81 -14.35 32.91
N ASN A 3 -16.12 -13.08 33.11
CA ASN A 3 -17.18 -12.36 32.42
C ASN A 3 -16.72 -11.99 31.01
N PHE A 4 -17.60 -12.15 30.03
CA PHE A 4 -17.40 -11.72 28.65
C PHE A 4 -16.89 -10.26 28.55
N THR A 5 -17.34 -9.41 29.48
CA THR A 5 -16.94 -8.01 29.62
C THR A 5 -15.45 -7.81 29.90
N SER A 6 -14.81 -8.69 30.66
CA SER A 6 -13.36 -8.58 30.94
C SER A 6 -12.51 -8.93 29.72
N TYR A 7 -12.92 -9.93 28.93
CA TYR A 7 -12.27 -10.23 27.65
C TYR A 7 -12.39 -9.07 26.68
N LEU A 8 -13.60 -8.50 26.54
CA LEU A 8 -13.85 -7.36 25.68
C LEU A 8 -13.01 -6.13 26.09
N ARG A 9 -12.86 -5.87 27.39
CA ARG A 9 -12.03 -4.77 27.91
C ARG A 9 -10.55 -4.97 27.57
N VAL A 10 -10.00 -6.16 27.80
CA VAL A 10 -8.59 -6.45 27.47
C VAL A 10 -8.36 -6.27 25.98
N LEU A 11 -9.24 -6.82 25.14
CA LEU A 11 -9.15 -6.64 23.69
C LEU A 11 -9.24 -5.18 23.27
N LEU A 12 -10.15 -4.40 23.86
CA LEU A 12 -10.32 -2.98 23.55
C LEU A 12 -9.09 -2.15 23.96
N ILE A 13 -8.52 -2.39 25.15
CA ILE A 13 -7.32 -1.68 25.60
C ILE A 13 -6.11 -2.05 24.72
N VAL A 14 -5.93 -3.34 24.42
CA VAL A 14 -4.85 -3.80 23.53
C VAL A 14 -5.01 -3.20 22.14
N PHE A 15 -6.23 -3.14 21.60
CA PHE A 15 -6.52 -2.52 20.31
C PHE A 15 -6.19 -1.03 20.29
N ILE A 16 -6.57 -0.28 21.33
CA ILE A 16 -6.22 1.15 21.45
C ILE A 16 -4.70 1.34 21.48
N VAL A 17 -3.99 0.53 22.27
CA VAL A 17 -2.52 0.60 22.38
C VAL A 17 -1.85 0.18 21.07
N PHE A 18 -2.39 -0.80 20.36
CA PHE A 18 -1.95 -1.18 19.03
C PHE A 18 -2.11 -0.02 18.03
N CYS A 19 -3.29 0.59 17.95
CA CYS A 19 -3.51 1.74 17.08
C CYS A 19 -2.61 2.94 17.44
N ALA A 20 -2.38 3.17 18.73
CA ALA A 20 -1.44 4.20 19.18
C ALA A 20 0.01 3.87 18.75
N ALA A 21 0.44 2.62 18.89
CA ALA A 21 1.76 2.19 18.44
C ALA A 21 1.94 2.39 16.93
N GLU A 22 0.95 2.00 16.12
CA GLU A 22 0.99 2.21 14.66
C GLU A 22 0.95 3.70 14.28
N TYR A 23 0.28 4.54 15.06
CA TYR A 23 0.20 5.98 14.77
C TYR A 23 1.48 6.75 15.17
N PHE A 24 2.11 6.38 16.29
CA PHE A 24 3.27 7.11 16.84
C PHE A 24 4.62 6.57 16.38
N ILE A 25 4.68 5.32 15.88
CA ILE A 25 5.92 4.70 15.43
C ILE A 25 6.00 4.82 13.91
N ASP A 26 6.89 5.69 13.42
CA ASP A 26 7.17 5.80 12.00
C ASP A 26 7.86 4.53 11.49
N SER A 27 7.14 3.77 10.67
CA SER A 27 7.55 2.48 10.10
C SER A 27 7.50 2.49 8.56
N GLY A 28 7.43 3.69 7.96
CA GLY A 28 7.37 3.86 6.51
C GLY A 28 6.14 3.19 5.90
N SER A 29 6.36 2.27 4.96
CA SER A 29 5.27 1.62 4.20
C SER A 29 4.75 0.31 4.81
N LYS A 30 5.29 -0.12 5.95
CA LYS A 30 4.88 -1.36 6.63
C LYS A 30 4.34 -1.05 8.02
N PRO A 31 3.44 -1.89 8.57
CA PRO A 31 3.01 -1.75 9.95
C PRO A 31 4.18 -1.82 10.94
N ALA A 32 4.10 -1.03 12.01
CA ALA A 32 5.14 -0.91 13.02
C ALA A 32 5.43 -2.25 13.69
N PHE A 33 4.42 -3.09 13.92
CA PHE A 33 4.61 -4.42 14.50
C PHE A 33 5.41 -5.40 13.61
N ILE A 34 5.47 -5.16 12.29
CA ILE A 34 6.23 -6.00 11.34
C ILE A 34 7.66 -5.50 11.22
N GLU A 35 7.84 -4.19 11.06
CA GLU A 35 9.17 -3.60 10.88
C GLU A 35 9.98 -3.62 12.19
N TYR A 36 9.32 -3.54 13.34
CA TYR A 36 9.94 -3.50 14.66
C TYR A 36 9.47 -4.65 15.55
N PRO A 37 10.21 -5.79 15.60
CA PRO A 37 9.84 -6.95 16.42
C PRO A 37 9.64 -6.63 17.91
N GLN A 38 10.33 -5.62 18.45
CA GLN A 38 10.12 -5.14 19.82
C GLN A 38 8.68 -4.67 20.10
N VAL A 39 7.97 -4.13 19.09
CA VAL A 39 6.57 -3.69 19.24
C VAL A 39 5.66 -4.88 19.45
N ALA A 40 5.86 -5.96 18.68
CA ALA A 40 5.11 -7.20 18.86
C ALA A 40 5.36 -7.83 20.24
N ILE A 41 6.62 -7.87 20.69
CA ILE A 41 6.98 -8.38 22.03
C ILE A 41 6.32 -7.53 23.13
N PHE A 42 6.37 -6.21 23.00
CA PHE A 42 5.72 -5.29 23.93
C PHE A 42 4.22 -5.55 24.01
N LEU A 43 3.52 -5.67 22.88
CA LEU A 43 2.08 -5.92 22.85
C LEU A 43 1.70 -7.27 23.49
N VAL A 44 2.51 -8.32 23.29
CA VAL A 44 2.30 -9.62 23.95
C VAL A 44 2.48 -9.50 25.46
N LEU A 45 3.58 -8.91 25.93
CA LEU A 45 3.85 -8.73 27.36
C LEU A 45 2.79 -7.85 28.03
N PHE A 46 2.37 -6.78 27.36
CA PHE A 46 1.32 -5.89 27.81
C PHE A 46 -0.02 -6.63 27.92
N THR A 47 -0.35 -7.47 26.93
CA THR A 47 -1.56 -8.31 26.97
C THR A 47 -1.52 -9.29 28.14
N LEU A 48 -0.38 -9.95 28.37
CA LEU A 48 -0.21 -10.86 29.51
C LEU A 48 -0.37 -10.12 30.85
N LEU A 49 0.19 -8.92 30.97
CA LEU A 49 0.01 -8.06 32.15
C LEU A 49 -1.46 -7.71 32.38
N LEU A 50 -2.19 -7.31 31.33
CA LEU A 50 -3.62 -7.00 31.44
C LEU A 50 -4.45 -8.22 31.87
N VAL A 51 -4.14 -9.40 31.32
CA VAL A 51 -4.79 -10.65 31.73
C VAL A 51 -4.51 -10.95 33.20
N ALA A 52 -3.26 -10.76 33.67
CA ALA A 52 -2.92 -10.94 35.08
C ALA A 52 -3.68 -9.96 35.99
N VAL A 53 -3.77 -8.69 35.61
CA VAL A 53 -4.54 -7.67 36.34
C VAL A 53 -6.02 -8.05 36.41
N GLU A 54 -6.63 -8.49 35.31
CA GLU A 54 -8.04 -8.92 35.29
C GLU A 54 -8.28 -10.16 36.17
N ILE A 55 -7.32 -11.09 36.27
CA ILE A 55 -7.41 -12.23 37.21
C ILE A 55 -7.41 -11.74 38.66
N VAL A 56 -6.53 -10.80 39.00
CA VAL A 56 -6.47 -10.20 40.34
C VAL A 56 -7.77 -9.48 40.66
N VAL A 57 -8.27 -8.64 39.75
CA VAL A 57 -9.54 -7.92 39.92
C VAL A 57 -10.72 -8.88 40.05
N ALA A 58 -10.76 -9.95 39.26
CA ALA A 58 -11.81 -10.98 39.36
C ALA A 58 -11.77 -11.70 40.72
N SER A 59 -10.57 -11.97 41.24
CA SER A 59 -10.38 -12.56 42.57
C SER A 59 -10.84 -11.59 43.67
N MET A 60 -10.42 -10.33 43.59
CA MET A 60 -10.86 -9.28 44.52
C MET A 60 -12.37 -9.13 44.52
N ASN A 61 -13.01 -9.06 43.34
CA ASN A 61 -14.46 -8.99 43.23
C ASN A 61 -15.16 -10.22 43.83
N SER A 62 -14.58 -11.41 43.69
CA SER A 62 -15.11 -12.62 44.30
C SER A 62 -15.04 -12.56 45.83
N LEU A 63 -13.94 -12.04 46.38
CA LEU A 63 -13.77 -11.82 47.81
C LEU A 63 -14.71 -10.74 48.34
N THR A 64 -14.83 -9.62 47.63
CA THR A 64 -15.76 -8.53 47.97
C THR A 64 -17.20 -9.03 48.03
N LYS A 65 -17.63 -9.86 47.06
CA LYS A 65 -18.97 -10.48 47.09
C LYS A 65 -19.17 -11.49 48.22
N ALA A 66 -18.10 -12.13 48.69
CA ALA A 66 -18.16 -13.05 49.82
C ALA A 66 -18.14 -12.32 51.18
N LEU A 67 -17.61 -11.10 51.24
CA LEU A 67 -17.44 -10.32 52.47
C LEU A 67 -18.54 -9.28 52.71
N LEU A 68 -19.18 -8.79 51.65
CA LEU A 68 -20.25 -7.78 51.75
C LEU A 68 -21.63 -8.42 51.87
N SER A 69 -22.53 -7.75 52.59
CA SER A 69 -23.95 -8.11 52.61
C SER A 69 -24.62 -7.80 51.26
N GLU A 70 -25.77 -8.42 50.98
CA GLU A 70 -26.54 -8.13 49.75
C GLU A 70 -26.89 -6.64 49.61
N GLU A 71 -27.13 -5.96 50.74
CA GLU A 71 -27.47 -4.54 50.78
C GLU A 71 -26.26 -3.68 50.37
N GLN A 72 -25.07 -3.99 50.89
CA GLN A 72 -23.83 -3.31 50.51
C GLN A 72 -23.45 -3.57 49.04
N LEU A 73 -23.76 -4.76 48.51
CA LEU A 73 -23.52 -5.09 47.11
C LEU A 73 -24.44 -4.31 46.17
N LYS A 74 -25.72 -4.16 46.53
CA LYS A 74 -26.68 -3.33 45.77
C LYS A 74 -26.27 -1.87 45.79
N GLU A 75 -25.89 -1.35 46.96
CA GLU A 75 -25.41 0.02 47.10
C GLU A 75 -24.15 0.27 46.25
N ALA A 76 -23.20 -0.67 46.25
CA ALA A 76 -21.99 -0.59 45.40
C ALA A 76 -22.31 -0.68 43.91
N GLU A 77 -23.32 -1.47 43.53
CA GLU A 77 -23.75 -1.61 42.14
C GLU A 77 -24.53 -0.37 41.66
N GLU A 78 -25.27 0.28 42.53
CA GLU A 78 -26.04 1.51 42.27
C GLU A 78 -25.11 2.74 42.21
N ASN A 79 -24.08 2.79 43.07
CA ASN A 79 -23.03 3.81 43.04
C ASN A 79 -21.98 3.63 41.93
N SER A 80 -22.20 2.70 40.99
CA SER A 80 -21.27 2.46 39.89
C SER A 80 -21.10 3.71 39.02
N TRP A 81 -19.84 4.10 38.77
CA TRP A 81 -19.49 5.29 37.99
C TRP A 81 -20.15 5.30 36.60
N TYR A 82 -20.28 4.13 35.96
CA TYR A 82 -20.87 4.00 34.63
C TYR A 82 -22.39 4.20 34.64
N LYS A 83 -23.11 3.72 35.68
CA LYS A 83 -24.55 4.00 35.84
C LYS A 83 -24.80 5.49 36.08
N ASN A 84 -23.94 6.12 36.90
CA ASN A 84 -23.98 7.56 37.12
C ASN A 84 -23.67 8.37 35.84
N LEU A 85 -22.70 7.93 35.04
CA LEU A 85 -22.41 8.52 33.75
C LEU A 85 -23.58 8.36 32.78
N LEU A 86 -24.15 7.16 32.64
CA LEU A 86 -25.33 6.90 31.83
C LEU A 86 -26.49 7.80 32.25
N LYS A 87 -26.82 7.85 33.55
CA LYS A 87 -27.89 8.70 34.07
C LYS A 87 -27.67 10.18 33.74
N LYS A 88 -26.43 10.67 33.78
CA LYS A 88 -26.09 12.04 33.34
C LYS A 88 -26.24 12.24 31.83
N LEU A 89 -25.87 11.25 31.03
CA LEU A 89 -25.95 11.32 29.57
C LEU A 89 -27.37 11.17 29.04
N THR A 90 -28.20 10.35 29.68
CA THR A 90 -29.57 10.05 29.23
C THR A 90 -30.62 10.88 29.94
N LYS A 91 -30.39 11.25 31.20
CA LYS A 91 -31.32 12.01 32.05
C LYS A 91 -32.74 11.42 32.11
N THR A 92 -32.83 10.09 32.01
CA THR A 92 -34.09 9.33 32.00
C THR A 92 -34.70 9.24 33.39
N LYS A 93 -36.03 9.36 33.47
CA LYS A 93 -36.77 9.04 34.70
C LYS A 93 -36.83 7.53 34.94
N PRO A 94 -36.87 7.06 36.20
CA PRO A 94 -37.12 5.65 36.53
C PRO A 94 -38.51 5.19 36.06
N ILE A 95 -38.67 3.88 35.85
CA ILE A 95 -39.93 3.27 35.36
C ILE A 95 -41.07 3.50 36.35
N GLU A 96 -40.77 3.50 37.65
CA GLU A 96 -41.73 3.70 38.73
C GLU A 96 -42.35 5.11 38.71
N GLU A 97 -41.64 6.09 38.14
CA GLU A 97 -42.05 7.48 38.02
C GLU A 97 -42.57 7.83 36.60
N GLU A 98 -42.64 6.85 35.68
CA GLU A 98 -43.13 7.08 34.32
C GLU A 98 -44.58 7.57 34.29
N GLY A 99 -45.39 7.18 35.28
CA GLY A 99 -46.77 7.64 35.43
C GLY A 99 -46.91 9.16 35.50
N GLU A 100 -45.88 9.88 35.93
CA GLU A 100 -45.87 11.34 36.02
C GLU A 100 -45.62 12.05 34.68
N ILE A 101 -45.06 11.34 33.70
CA ILE A 101 -44.63 11.90 32.40
C ILE A 101 -45.40 11.30 31.23
N ILE A 102 -46.39 10.44 31.47
CA ILE A 102 -47.28 9.93 30.43
C ILE A 102 -48.18 11.06 29.95
N LEU A 103 -48.22 11.26 28.64
CA LEU A 103 -49.14 12.21 27.99
C LEU A 103 -50.58 11.66 28.02
N ASP A 104 -51.55 12.58 28.04
CA ASP A 104 -52.97 12.24 28.24
C ASP A 104 -53.59 11.44 27.07
N HIS A 105 -52.98 11.49 25.88
CA HIS A 105 -53.51 10.82 24.69
C HIS A 105 -53.05 9.36 24.60
N ASN A 106 -53.94 8.52 24.06
CA ASN A 106 -53.68 7.11 23.81
C ASN A 106 -54.03 6.79 22.35
N TYR A 107 -53.04 6.29 21.61
CA TYR A 107 -53.19 5.88 20.23
C TYR A 107 -53.07 4.36 20.15
N ASP A 108 -54.21 3.67 20.03
CA ASP A 108 -54.25 2.20 19.87
C ASP A 108 -53.46 1.42 20.93
N GLY A 109 -53.57 1.85 22.19
CA GLY A 109 -52.87 1.25 23.32
C GLY A 109 -51.45 1.80 23.55
N ILE A 110 -50.91 2.61 22.65
CA ILE A 110 -49.60 3.27 22.79
C ILE A 110 -49.80 4.63 23.45
N LYS A 111 -49.01 4.89 24.50
CA LYS A 111 -48.92 6.18 25.17
C LYS A 111 -47.51 6.74 25.04
N GLU A 112 -47.42 8.06 24.93
CA GLU A 112 -46.16 8.77 24.77
C GLU A 112 -45.66 9.33 26.11
N LEU A 113 -44.33 9.35 26.29
CA LEU A 113 -43.67 9.89 27.48
C LEU A 113 -43.08 11.26 27.17
N ASP A 114 -43.34 12.26 28.01
CA ASP A 114 -42.75 13.59 27.96
C ASP A 114 -41.35 13.61 28.59
N ASN A 115 -40.44 12.82 28.02
CA ASN A 115 -39.04 12.77 28.45
C ASN A 115 -38.25 13.94 27.86
N SER A 116 -37.34 14.50 28.66
CA SER A 116 -36.32 15.42 28.14
C SER A 116 -35.40 14.70 27.16
N LEU A 117 -34.99 15.39 26.09
CA LEU A 117 -34.01 14.87 25.14
C LEU A 117 -32.71 14.48 25.86
N PRO A 118 -32.13 13.30 25.56
CA PRO A 118 -30.87 12.88 26.16
C PRO A 118 -29.77 13.93 25.94
N PRO A 119 -29.11 14.43 27.00
CA PRO A 119 -28.02 15.40 26.87
C PRO A 119 -26.96 15.02 25.84
N TRP A 120 -26.56 13.74 25.75
CA TRP A 120 -25.58 13.30 24.76
C TRP A 120 -26.05 13.53 23.31
N TRP A 121 -27.34 13.32 23.04
CA TRP A 121 -27.95 13.50 21.73
C TRP A 121 -28.02 14.99 21.38
N LEU A 122 -28.41 15.81 22.36
CA LEU A 122 -28.48 17.27 22.20
C LEU A 122 -27.09 17.88 21.95
N TYR A 123 -26.07 17.43 22.69
CA TYR A 123 -24.69 17.87 22.44
C TYR A 123 -24.18 17.38 21.09
N GLY A 124 -24.52 16.16 20.67
CA GLY A 124 -24.21 15.66 19.32
C GLY A 124 -24.84 16.51 18.23
N PHE A 125 -26.10 16.94 18.41
CA PHE A 125 -26.80 17.85 17.50
C PHE A 125 -26.12 19.22 17.43
N TYR A 126 -25.75 19.83 18.57
CA TYR A 126 -25.02 21.10 18.54
C TYR A 126 -23.60 20.96 17.98
N ALA A 127 -22.93 19.85 18.22
CA ALA A 127 -21.61 19.57 17.65
C ALA A 127 -21.67 19.47 16.13
N SER A 128 -22.72 18.87 15.55
CA SER A 128 -22.89 18.80 14.09
C SER A 128 -23.15 20.19 13.49
N ILE A 129 -23.92 21.05 14.17
CA ILE A 129 -24.12 22.45 13.77
C ILE A 129 -22.80 23.21 13.78
N LEU A 130 -22.01 23.07 14.86
CA LEU A 130 -20.70 23.72 14.97
C LEU A 130 -19.74 23.23 13.87
N PHE A 131 -19.70 21.92 13.63
CA PHE A 131 -18.89 21.34 12.56
C PHE A 131 -19.31 21.88 11.19
N ALA A 132 -20.61 21.95 10.89
CA ALA A 132 -21.11 22.49 9.63
C ALA A 132 -20.72 23.97 9.45
N ALA A 133 -20.79 24.78 10.50
CA ALA A 133 -20.36 26.17 10.45
C ALA A 133 -18.85 26.31 10.15
N ILE A 134 -18.02 25.52 10.83
CA ILE A 134 -16.56 25.49 10.58
C ILE A 134 -16.26 25.03 9.16
N TYR A 135 -16.96 24.00 8.69
CA TYR A 135 -16.80 23.45 7.34
C TYR A 135 -17.13 24.50 6.28
N LEU A 136 -18.27 25.18 6.41
CA LEU A 136 -18.67 26.25 5.49
C LEU A 136 -17.64 27.38 5.46
N ILE A 137 -17.16 27.85 6.62
CA ILE A 137 -16.13 28.89 6.67
C ILE A 137 -14.86 28.41 5.96
N LYS A 138 -14.41 27.18 6.22
CA LYS A 138 -13.19 26.63 5.61
C LYS A 138 -13.29 26.53 4.09
N TYR A 139 -14.37 25.96 3.57
CA TYR A 139 -14.47 25.63 2.14
C TYR A 139 -15.07 26.76 1.30
N GLU A 140 -16.04 27.52 1.83
CA GLU A 140 -16.72 28.58 1.07
C GLU A 140 -16.13 29.98 1.29
N VAL A 141 -15.48 30.24 2.44
CA VAL A 141 -14.94 31.58 2.77
C VAL A 141 -13.42 31.62 2.67
N LEU A 142 -12.73 30.60 3.18
CA LEU A 142 -11.26 30.55 3.24
C LEU A 142 -10.62 29.84 2.03
N ASN A 143 -11.38 29.62 0.95
CA ASN A 143 -10.92 28.95 -0.27
C ASN A 143 -10.20 27.62 0.00
N GLY A 144 -10.80 26.76 0.82
CA GLY A 144 -10.29 25.41 1.04
C GLY A 144 -10.10 24.64 -0.27
N ASP A 145 -9.18 23.67 -0.28
CA ASP A 145 -8.91 22.87 -1.48
C ASP A 145 -10.20 22.21 -1.99
N SER A 146 -10.48 22.40 -3.28
CA SER A 146 -11.54 21.63 -3.95
C SER A 146 -11.05 20.22 -4.26
N GLN A 147 -11.98 19.30 -4.52
CA GLN A 147 -11.67 17.94 -4.94
C GLN A 147 -10.69 17.89 -6.12
N LYS A 148 -10.80 18.84 -7.07
CA LYS A 148 -9.89 18.92 -8.22
C LYS A 148 -8.47 19.29 -7.79
N VAL A 149 -8.33 20.27 -6.90
CA VAL A 149 -7.03 20.71 -6.39
C VAL A 149 -6.36 19.60 -5.56
N GLU A 150 -7.14 18.90 -4.74
CA GLU A 150 -6.66 17.74 -3.98
C GLU A 150 -6.17 16.62 -4.93
N TYR A 151 -6.94 16.29 -5.97
CA TYR A 151 -6.51 15.35 -7.01
C TYR A 151 -5.21 15.78 -7.70
N GLU A 152 -5.08 17.05 -8.06
CA GLU A 152 -3.86 17.57 -8.70
C GLU A 152 -2.64 17.46 -7.78
N LYS A 153 -2.80 17.71 -6.48
CA LYS A 153 -1.73 17.53 -5.47
C LYS A 153 -1.32 16.06 -5.34
N GLU A 154 -2.29 15.15 -5.25
CA GLU A 154 -2.03 13.70 -5.17
C GLU A 154 -1.34 13.19 -6.44
N VAL A 155 -1.77 13.63 -7.63
CA VAL A 155 -1.11 13.27 -8.90
C VAL A 155 0.31 13.83 -8.96
N ALA A 156 0.54 15.04 -8.48
CA ALA A 156 1.88 15.63 -8.42
C ALA A 156 2.80 14.82 -7.48
N ALA A 157 2.31 14.47 -6.29
CA ALA A 157 3.05 13.63 -5.34
C ALA A 157 3.34 12.24 -5.95
N ALA A 158 2.35 11.63 -6.60
CA ALA A 158 2.51 10.34 -7.26
C ALA A 158 3.54 10.40 -8.40
N LYS A 159 3.58 11.48 -9.19
CA LYS A 159 4.59 11.66 -10.24
C LYS A 159 6.00 11.73 -9.66
N ILE A 160 6.19 12.48 -8.57
CA ILE A 160 7.49 12.57 -7.88
C ILE A 160 7.93 11.18 -7.38
N ALA A 161 7.01 10.43 -6.75
CA ALA A 161 7.30 9.07 -6.29
C ALA A 161 7.63 8.11 -7.44
N ILE A 162 6.93 8.21 -8.57
CA ILE A 162 7.21 7.41 -9.76
C ILE A 162 8.60 7.77 -10.34
N GLU A 163 8.95 9.06 -10.39
CA GLU A 163 10.26 9.50 -10.86
C GLU A 163 11.39 9.02 -9.95
N GLU A 164 11.20 9.07 -8.64
CA GLU A 164 12.15 8.53 -7.67
C GLU A 164 12.31 7.00 -7.81
N TYR A 165 11.19 6.29 -7.97
CA TYR A 165 11.20 4.85 -8.23
C TYR A 165 11.94 4.52 -9.54
N LYS A 166 11.70 5.27 -10.62
CA LYS A 166 12.37 5.08 -11.91
C LYS A 166 13.89 5.24 -11.84
N LYS A 167 14.42 6.10 -10.95
CA LYS A 167 15.87 6.25 -10.77
C LYS A 167 16.54 4.97 -10.24
N THR A 168 15.78 4.13 -9.52
CA THR A 168 16.29 2.89 -8.92
C THR A 168 15.82 1.64 -9.68
N ALA A 169 14.75 1.75 -10.47
CA ALA A 169 14.14 0.66 -11.20
C ALA A 169 14.73 0.53 -12.62
N VAL A 170 16.01 0.15 -12.70
CA VAL A 170 16.73 -0.11 -13.97
C VAL A 170 16.07 -1.20 -14.83
N ASP A 171 15.28 -2.10 -14.22
CA ASP A 171 14.65 -3.24 -14.89
C ASP A 171 13.29 -2.92 -15.57
N LEU A 172 12.82 -1.67 -15.57
CA LEU A 172 11.53 -1.25 -16.17
C LEU A 172 11.62 -0.82 -17.64
N VAL A 173 12.67 -1.23 -18.34
CA VAL A 173 12.87 -0.90 -19.74
C VAL A 173 11.97 -1.77 -20.61
N ASP A 174 11.29 -1.17 -21.57
CA ASP A 174 10.49 -1.89 -22.56
C ASP A 174 10.84 -1.42 -23.99
N ALA A 175 10.31 -2.09 -25.01
CA ALA A 175 10.62 -1.76 -26.41
C ALA A 175 10.22 -0.32 -26.82
N LYS A 176 9.37 0.38 -26.05
CA LYS A 176 8.98 1.76 -26.32
C LYS A 176 9.90 2.77 -25.64
N THR A 177 10.40 2.43 -24.45
CA THR A 177 11.20 3.29 -23.58
C THR A 177 12.71 3.06 -23.70
N VAL A 178 13.14 1.95 -24.31
CA VAL A 178 14.56 1.62 -24.49
C VAL A 178 15.31 2.67 -25.31
N VAL A 179 16.49 3.05 -24.81
CA VAL A 179 17.45 3.95 -25.44
C VAL A 179 18.81 3.26 -25.54
N ALA A 180 19.64 3.65 -26.52
CA ALA A 180 20.98 3.10 -26.65
C ALA A 180 21.88 3.65 -25.55
N LEU A 181 22.54 2.78 -24.79
CA LEU A 181 23.52 3.14 -23.79
C LEU A 181 24.88 3.29 -24.46
N THR A 182 25.58 4.40 -24.22
CA THR A 182 26.87 4.70 -24.87
C THR A 182 28.04 4.76 -23.89
N GLU A 183 27.79 4.61 -22.59
CA GLU A 183 28.85 4.64 -21.58
C GLU A 183 29.70 3.37 -21.64
N ASP A 184 31.03 3.50 -21.62
CA ASP A 184 31.99 2.39 -21.71
C ASP A 184 31.71 1.26 -20.70
N GLY A 185 31.27 1.63 -19.49
CA GLY A 185 30.95 0.66 -18.44
C GLY A 185 29.76 -0.23 -18.82
N ASP A 186 28.75 0.34 -19.47
CA ASP A 186 27.55 -0.36 -19.90
C ASP A 186 27.80 -1.19 -21.16
N ILE A 187 28.57 -0.65 -22.11
CA ILE A 187 29.03 -1.40 -23.29
C ILE A 187 29.83 -2.64 -22.88
N LYS A 188 30.73 -2.53 -21.89
CA LYS A 188 31.49 -3.68 -21.36
C LYS A 188 30.60 -4.75 -20.74
N LYS A 189 29.60 -4.35 -19.94
CA LYS A 189 28.63 -5.32 -19.39
C LYS A 189 27.82 -6.01 -20.49
N GLY A 190 27.37 -5.24 -21.48
CA GLY A 190 26.69 -5.77 -22.68
C GLY A 190 27.56 -6.77 -23.45
N ALA A 191 28.86 -6.49 -23.60
CA ALA A 191 29.82 -7.39 -24.22
C ALA A 191 29.97 -8.72 -23.47
N GLU A 192 30.01 -8.70 -22.13
CA GLU A 192 30.07 -9.93 -21.33
C GLU A 192 28.77 -10.76 -21.46
N ILE A 193 27.60 -10.11 -21.46
CA ILE A 193 26.32 -10.79 -21.72
C ILE A 193 26.32 -11.42 -23.12
N PHE A 194 26.77 -10.69 -24.13
CA PHE A 194 26.90 -11.19 -25.51
C PHE A 194 27.81 -12.41 -25.58
N LYS A 195 28.97 -12.35 -24.92
CA LYS A 195 29.97 -13.42 -24.84
C LYS A 195 29.42 -14.71 -24.22
N ILE A 196 28.55 -14.60 -23.23
CA ILE A 196 27.97 -15.77 -22.56
C ILE A 196 26.83 -16.37 -23.38
N ASN A 197 25.98 -15.53 -23.98
CA ASN A 197 24.67 -15.96 -24.47
C ASN A 197 24.53 -15.98 -26.01
N CYS A 198 25.28 -15.14 -26.74
CA CYS A 198 25.02 -14.85 -28.15
C CYS A 198 26.10 -15.40 -29.10
N VAL A 199 27.35 -15.49 -28.66
CA VAL A 199 28.50 -15.86 -29.51
C VAL A 199 28.41 -17.24 -30.14
N ALA A 200 27.68 -18.17 -29.52
CA ALA A 200 27.50 -19.52 -30.06
C ALA A 200 26.81 -19.48 -31.44
N CYS A 201 25.96 -18.48 -31.70
CA CYS A 201 25.27 -18.32 -32.97
C CYS A 201 25.82 -17.16 -33.80
N HIS A 202 26.26 -16.07 -33.17
CA HIS A 202 26.67 -14.83 -33.83
C HIS A 202 28.18 -14.60 -33.90
N ARG A 203 28.99 -15.54 -33.38
CA ARG A 203 30.45 -15.42 -33.21
C ARG A 203 30.86 -14.29 -32.25
N ALA A 204 32.11 -14.32 -31.80
CA ALA A 204 32.63 -13.33 -30.84
C ALA A 204 32.78 -11.93 -31.45
N ASP A 205 33.05 -11.86 -32.76
CA ASP A 205 33.19 -10.62 -33.54
C ASP A 205 31.86 -10.15 -34.16
N GLY A 206 30.74 -10.83 -33.89
CA GLY A 206 29.43 -10.50 -34.46
C GLY A 206 29.25 -10.91 -35.92
N GLY A 207 30.26 -11.54 -36.54
CA GLY A 207 30.27 -11.88 -37.97
C GLY A 207 29.22 -12.92 -38.39
N GLY A 208 28.53 -13.57 -37.45
CA GLY A 208 27.45 -14.51 -37.75
C GLY A 208 27.93 -15.92 -38.11
N ALA A 209 27.22 -16.94 -37.61
CA ALA A 209 27.43 -18.34 -37.99
C ALA A 209 26.07 -19.00 -38.23
N ILE A 210 25.48 -19.54 -37.16
CA ILE A 210 24.10 -20.03 -37.18
C ILE A 210 23.15 -18.84 -37.29
N GLY A 211 23.41 -17.78 -36.51
CA GLY A 211 22.71 -16.50 -36.60
C GLY A 211 23.26 -15.61 -37.72
N PRO A 212 22.54 -14.53 -38.09
CA PRO A 212 22.98 -13.55 -39.08
C PRO A 212 24.22 -12.76 -38.62
N ASN A 213 24.89 -12.12 -39.59
CA ASN A 213 25.89 -11.10 -39.33
C ASN A 213 25.23 -9.89 -38.64
N LEU A 214 25.86 -9.39 -37.56
CA LEU A 214 25.38 -8.22 -36.80
C LEU A 214 26.21 -6.96 -37.07
N THR A 215 27.19 -7.05 -37.97
CA THR A 215 28.15 -5.97 -38.26
C THR A 215 27.81 -5.17 -39.51
N ASP A 216 26.91 -5.66 -40.36
CA ASP A 216 26.57 -5.04 -41.65
C ASP A 216 25.26 -4.22 -41.62
N ASP A 217 24.92 -3.62 -42.76
CA ASP A 217 23.74 -2.78 -42.93
C ASP A 217 22.43 -3.55 -43.11
N TYR A 218 22.47 -4.90 -43.20
CA TYR A 218 21.33 -5.73 -43.58
C TYR A 218 20.69 -6.36 -42.35
N TRP A 219 19.38 -6.09 -42.17
CA TRP A 219 18.64 -6.57 -41.02
C TRP A 219 17.34 -7.25 -41.44
N ILE A 220 17.06 -8.40 -40.82
CA ILE A 220 15.83 -9.17 -41.03
C ILE A 220 14.65 -8.59 -40.23
N LEU A 221 14.92 -8.08 -39.03
CA LEU A 221 13.90 -7.61 -38.07
C LEU A 221 14.12 -6.14 -37.63
N GLY A 222 14.94 -5.42 -38.38
CA GLY A 222 15.37 -4.03 -38.11
C GLY A 222 16.58 -3.91 -37.19
N GLY A 223 17.43 -2.91 -37.44
CA GLY A 223 18.72 -2.69 -36.76
C GLY A 223 18.75 -1.57 -35.72
N GLY A 224 17.62 -0.92 -35.44
CA GLY A 224 17.54 0.12 -34.39
C GLY A 224 17.50 -0.48 -32.98
N ILE A 225 17.83 0.31 -31.96
CA ILE A 225 17.85 -0.15 -30.56
C ILE A 225 16.52 -0.82 -30.14
N LYS A 226 15.39 -0.26 -30.55
CA LYS A 226 14.05 -0.81 -30.24
C LYS A 226 13.81 -2.16 -30.90
N ASN A 227 14.26 -2.33 -32.14
CA ASN A 227 14.15 -3.57 -32.90
C ASN A 227 15.03 -4.68 -32.33
N ILE A 228 16.28 -4.35 -32.03
CA ILE A 228 17.25 -5.28 -31.43
C ILE A 228 16.75 -5.70 -30.04
N PHE A 229 16.36 -4.75 -29.20
CA PHE A 229 15.77 -5.03 -27.88
C PHE A 229 14.55 -5.96 -27.98
N HIS A 230 13.62 -5.66 -28.89
CA HIS A 230 12.42 -6.48 -29.10
C HIS A 230 12.79 -7.91 -29.55
N THR A 231 13.70 -8.04 -30.52
CA THR A 231 14.15 -9.33 -31.05
C THR A 231 14.83 -10.19 -29.97
N ILE A 232 15.61 -9.58 -29.08
CA ILE A 232 16.22 -10.31 -27.96
C ILE A 232 15.15 -10.69 -26.93
N THR A 233 14.23 -9.79 -26.62
CA THR A 233 13.16 -10.01 -25.63
C THR A 233 12.20 -11.13 -26.04
N GLU A 234 11.66 -11.05 -27.26
CA GLU A 234 10.59 -11.92 -27.75
C GLU A 234 11.11 -13.08 -28.61
N GLY A 235 12.39 -13.07 -28.96
CA GLY A 235 13.02 -14.05 -29.84
C GLY A 235 12.96 -13.63 -31.32
N GLY A 236 13.60 -14.45 -32.16
CA GLY A 236 13.63 -14.22 -33.60
C GLY A 236 12.34 -14.68 -34.29
N ARG A 237 12.44 -14.89 -35.61
CA ARG A 237 11.33 -15.42 -36.42
C ARG A 237 10.88 -16.79 -35.91
N SER A 238 9.56 -17.03 -35.90
CA SER A 238 8.97 -18.32 -35.51
C SER A 238 9.60 -19.50 -36.26
N GLY A 239 9.91 -20.58 -35.55
CA GLY A 239 10.55 -21.78 -36.11
C GLY A 239 12.05 -21.63 -36.43
N LYS A 240 12.70 -20.54 -36.03
CA LYS A 240 14.16 -20.35 -36.11
C LYS A 240 14.82 -20.50 -34.73
N GLY A 241 16.15 -20.59 -34.69
CA GLY A 241 16.91 -20.94 -33.49
C GLY A 241 17.03 -19.84 -32.42
N MET A 242 16.66 -18.59 -32.70
CA MET A 242 16.79 -17.49 -31.75
C MET A 242 15.62 -17.50 -30.75
N ILE A 243 15.90 -17.90 -29.50
CA ILE A 243 14.93 -17.98 -28.40
C ILE A 243 14.58 -16.61 -27.82
N ALA A 244 13.46 -16.54 -27.09
CA ALA A 244 13.08 -15.37 -26.30
C ALA A 244 13.90 -15.29 -25.02
N TRP A 245 14.73 -14.24 -24.87
CA TRP A 245 15.63 -14.11 -23.72
C TRP A 245 14.98 -13.49 -22.49
N LYS A 246 13.73 -13.00 -22.58
CA LYS A 246 12.98 -12.45 -21.43
C LYS A 246 12.76 -13.42 -20.27
N GLN A 247 12.98 -14.72 -20.50
CA GLN A 247 12.91 -15.75 -19.45
C GLN A 247 14.24 -15.92 -18.68
N SER A 248 15.33 -15.35 -19.18
CA SER A 248 16.68 -15.57 -18.63
C SER A 248 17.48 -14.29 -18.39
N LEU A 249 17.15 -13.22 -19.11
CA LEU A 249 17.74 -11.89 -18.96
C LEU A 249 16.68 -10.89 -18.52
N LYS A 250 17.07 -9.99 -17.63
CA LYS A 250 16.25 -8.84 -17.23
C LYS A 250 16.19 -7.80 -18.35
N PRO A 251 15.17 -6.94 -18.39
CA PRO A 251 15.09 -5.91 -19.40
C PRO A 251 16.31 -4.96 -19.45
N SER A 252 16.89 -4.62 -18.29
CA SER A 252 18.14 -3.84 -18.24
C SER A 252 19.32 -4.56 -18.90
N GLU A 253 19.46 -5.87 -18.66
CA GLU A 253 20.48 -6.73 -19.28
C GLU A 253 20.29 -6.85 -20.78
N ILE A 254 19.03 -6.93 -21.24
CA ILE A 254 18.67 -6.93 -22.65
C ILE A 254 19.05 -5.59 -23.30
N GLN A 255 18.80 -4.46 -22.62
CA GLN A 255 19.23 -3.14 -23.10
C GLN A 255 20.75 -3.02 -23.22
N LEU A 256 21.50 -3.55 -22.22
CA LEU A 256 22.96 -3.56 -22.24
C LEU A 256 23.51 -4.32 -23.46
N VAL A 257 23.04 -5.56 -23.68
CA VAL A 257 23.51 -6.37 -24.82
C VAL A 257 23.05 -5.80 -26.16
N ALA A 258 21.83 -5.24 -26.25
CA ALA A 258 21.34 -4.57 -27.44
C ALA A 258 22.20 -3.33 -27.79
N SER A 259 22.60 -2.56 -26.78
CA SER A 259 23.48 -1.40 -26.97
C SER A 259 24.88 -1.82 -27.41
N TYR A 260 25.42 -2.92 -26.87
CA TYR A 260 26.69 -3.48 -27.34
C TYR A 260 26.61 -3.93 -28.81
N ILE A 261 25.52 -4.59 -29.24
CA ILE A 261 25.35 -5.03 -30.63
C ILE A 261 25.42 -3.85 -31.60
N LEU A 262 24.85 -2.69 -31.25
CA LEU A 262 24.97 -1.48 -32.07
C LEU A 262 26.42 -1.03 -32.28
N THR A 263 27.31 -1.28 -31.31
CA THR A 263 28.74 -0.95 -31.45
C THR A 263 29.50 -1.89 -32.40
N LEU A 264 28.91 -3.04 -32.76
CA LEU A 264 29.49 -3.97 -33.73
C LEU A 264 29.26 -3.55 -35.18
N HIS A 265 28.29 -2.65 -35.41
CA HIS A 265 27.97 -2.15 -36.74
C HIS A 265 29.18 -1.42 -37.35
N GLY A 266 29.54 -1.76 -38.59
CA GLY A 266 30.71 -1.23 -39.28
C GLY A 266 32.06 -1.84 -38.88
N THR A 267 32.08 -2.83 -37.98
CA THR A 267 33.31 -3.59 -37.71
C THR A 267 33.61 -4.59 -38.83
N ASN A 268 34.88 -5.00 -38.97
CA ASN A 268 35.32 -5.91 -40.04
C ASN A 268 35.70 -7.29 -39.48
N PRO A 269 34.73 -8.21 -39.29
CA PRO A 269 35.00 -9.57 -38.85
C PRO A 269 35.86 -10.34 -39.88
N THR A 270 36.60 -11.36 -39.45
CA THR A 270 37.58 -12.06 -40.31
C THR A 270 36.93 -12.96 -41.37
N ASP A 271 35.73 -13.46 -41.07
CA ASP A 271 34.94 -14.34 -41.95
C ASP A 271 33.44 -14.05 -41.72
N PRO A 272 32.91 -12.90 -42.19
CA PRO A 272 31.50 -12.57 -42.04
C PRO A 272 30.63 -13.54 -42.84
N LYS A 273 29.49 -13.91 -42.25
CA LYS A 273 28.40 -14.53 -42.99
C LYS A 273 27.85 -13.54 -44.03
N GLU A 274 27.42 -14.06 -45.17
CA GLU A 274 26.74 -13.28 -46.20
C GLU A 274 25.56 -12.47 -45.63
N PRO A 275 25.33 -11.23 -46.11
CA PRO A 275 24.27 -10.38 -45.59
C PRO A 275 22.88 -11.00 -45.71
N GLU A 276 22.05 -10.85 -44.67
CA GLU A 276 20.69 -11.39 -44.62
C GLU A 276 19.66 -10.31 -44.26
N GLY A 277 18.61 -10.17 -45.08
CA GLY A 277 17.54 -9.19 -44.85
C GLY A 277 17.66 -7.99 -45.78
N ASP A 278 17.06 -6.87 -45.37
CA ASP A 278 17.02 -5.63 -46.14
C ASP A 278 17.95 -4.59 -45.51
N ILE A 279 18.45 -3.64 -46.32
CA ILE A 279 19.23 -2.52 -45.80
C ILE A 279 18.36 -1.73 -44.83
N TRP A 280 18.77 -1.71 -43.57
CA TRP A 280 18.06 -0.98 -42.54
C TRP A 280 18.39 0.51 -42.64
N LYS A 281 17.34 1.33 -42.64
CA LYS A 281 17.45 2.78 -42.46
C LYS A 281 16.56 3.13 -41.29
N GLU A 282 17.10 3.87 -40.33
CA GLU A 282 16.29 4.42 -39.25
C GLU A 282 15.21 5.32 -39.87
N ALA A 283 13.94 5.07 -39.53
CA ALA A 283 12.87 5.91 -40.04
C ALA A 283 13.09 7.34 -39.53
N GLU A 284 13.20 8.31 -40.45
CA GLU A 284 13.30 9.72 -40.09
C GLU A 284 12.14 10.06 -39.14
N VAL A 285 12.48 10.51 -37.94
CA VAL A 285 11.50 11.00 -36.97
C VAL A 285 10.90 12.26 -37.58
N THR A 286 9.76 12.14 -38.25
CA THR A 286 8.94 13.31 -38.58
C THR A 286 8.45 13.90 -37.27
N GLU A 287 8.95 15.09 -36.93
CA GLU A 287 8.49 15.91 -35.79
C GLU A 287 6.97 16.11 -35.78
#